data_AF-A0A1F3NNV9-F1
#
_entry.id   AF-A0A1F3NNV9-F1
#
_cell.length_a   1.000
_cell.length_b   1.000
_cell.length_c   1.000
_cell.angle_alpha   90.00
_cell.angle_beta   90.00
_cell.angle_gamma   90.00
#
_symmetry.space_group_name_H-M   'P 1'
#
loop_
_entity.id
_entity.type
_entity.pdbx_description
1 polymer ?
#
loop_
_entity_poly.entity_id
_entity_poly.type
_entity_poly.pdbx_seq_one_letter_code
_entity_poly.pdbx_strand_id
1 'polypeptide(L)'
;MYVEKFNGYANKPTWTLSIWLETDESLKQYWRYKSKSLSEEDLSKELKTYFEDRNPLSSEFTFYSNLLIDSLKLISWGEVAMKLKEKEREKNIEYREIQRIE
;
A
#
# COMPACT_ATOMS: atom_id res chain seq x y z
N MET A 1 11.33 21.32 10.71
CA MET A 1 10.85 21.58 9.34
C MET A 1 9.72 20.60 9.08
N TYR A 2 8.47 21.06 8.97
CA TYR A 2 7.36 20.19 8.62
C TYR A 2 7.45 19.90 7.13
N VAL A 3 7.67 18.64 6.76
CA VAL A 3 7.54 18.22 5.36
C VAL A 3 6.06 18.14 5.07
N GLU A 4 5.58 18.96 4.14
CA GLU A 4 4.19 18.93 3.71
C GLU A 4 3.87 17.56 3.10
N LYS A 5 2.83 16.90 3.61
CA LYS A 5 2.39 15.60 3.09
C LYS A 5 1.70 15.78 1.74
N PHE A 6 2.00 14.91 0.79
CA PHE A 6 1.30 14.86 -0.49
C PHE A 6 -0.01 14.09 -0.34
N ASN A 7 -1.15 14.79 -0.36
CA ASN A 7 -2.48 14.20 -0.17
C ASN A 7 -2.59 13.31 1.07
N GLY A 8 -1.91 13.68 2.16
CA GLY A 8 -1.89 12.91 3.41
C GLY A 8 -0.85 11.77 3.48
N TYR A 9 -0.04 11.59 2.45
CA TYR A 9 1.05 10.61 2.38
C TYR A 9 2.43 11.29 2.36
N ALA A 10 3.49 10.54 2.65
CA ALA A 10 4.86 11.06 2.67
C ALA A 10 5.32 11.61 1.30
N ASN A 11 4.85 11.03 0.19
CA ASN A 11 5.20 11.48 -1.15
C ASN A 11 4.20 10.98 -2.21
N LYS A 12 4.33 11.52 -3.43
CA LYS A 12 3.46 11.16 -4.57
C LYS A 12 3.52 9.66 -4.94
N PRO A 13 4.67 8.99 -5.07
CA PRO A 13 4.71 7.54 -5.33
C PRO A 13 3.90 6.71 -4.33
N THR A 14 4.03 7.02 -3.04
CA THR A 14 3.32 6.32 -1.96
C THR A 14 1.81 6.53 -2.06
N TRP A 15 1.38 7.78 -2.32
CA TRP A 15 -0.04 8.09 -2.55
C TRP A 15 -0.59 7.37 -3.80
N THR A 16 0.13 7.44 -4.93
CA THR A 16 -0.30 6.83 -6.19
C THR A 16 -0.54 5.33 -6.04
N LEU A 17 0.38 4.61 -5.39
CA LEU A 17 0.20 3.18 -5.13
C LEU A 17 -1.02 2.95 -4.22
N SER A 18 -1.17 3.73 -3.16
CA SER A 18 -2.29 3.56 -2.22
C SER A 18 -3.64 3.73 -2.90
N ILE A 19 -3.76 4.74 -3.79
CA ILE A 19 -4.97 4.93 -4.61
C ILE A 19 -5.20 3.72 -5.52
N TRP A 20 -4.16 3.23 -6.20
CA TRP A 20 -4.31 2.09 -7.09
C TRP A 20 -4.81 0.83 -6.36
N LEU A 21 -4.26 0.56 -5.18
CA LEU A 21 -4.69 -0.54 -4.29
C LEU A 21 -6.15 -0.43 -3.83
N GLU A 22 -6.77 0.74 -3.93
CA GLU A 22 -8.16 0.97 -3.55
C GLU A 22 -9.12 0.94 -4.72
N THR A 23 -8.62 1.25 -5.92
CA THR A 23 -9.40 1.30 -7.16
C THR A 23 -9.38 -0.01 -7.93
N ASP A 24 -8.29 -0.78 -7.86
CA ASP A 24 -8.23 -2.10 -8.48
C ASP A 24 -8.85 -3.14 -7.54
N GLU A 25 -10.02 -3.64 -7.90
CA GLU A 25 -10.80 -4.51 -7.03
C GLU A 25 -10.07 -5.82 -6.67
N SER A 26 -9.27 -6.36 -7.60
CA SER A 26 -8.53 -7.60 -7.38
C SER A 26 -7.40 -7.40 -6.36
N LEU A 27 -6.61 -6.33 -6.53
CA LEU A 27 -5.55 -5.96 -5.60
C LEU A 27 -6.14 -5.58 -4.25
N LYS A 28 -7.21 -4.80 -4.23
CA LYS A 28 -7.90 -4.38 -3.02
C LYS A 28 -8.32 -5.57 -2.17
N GLN A 29 -8.99 -6.57 -2.76
CA GLN A 29 -9.44 -7.76 -2.04
C GLN A 29 -8.24 -8.59 -1.55
N TYR A 30 -7.23 -8.76 -2.39
CA TYR A 30 -6.02 -9.51 -2.04
C TYR A 30 -5.28 -8.89 -0.86
N TRP A 31 -5.01 -7.58 -0.91
CA TRP A 31 -4.28 -6.88 0.14
C TRP A 31 -5.11 -6.66 1.39
N ARG A 32 -6.44 -6.57 1.27
CA ARG A 32 -7.35 -6.63 2.41
C ARG A 32 -7.27 -7.96 3.15
N TYR A 33 -7.20 -9.08 2.42
CA TYR A 33 -7.04 -10.39 3.04
C TYR A 33 -5.68 -10.49 3.77
N LYS A 34 -4.60 -10.08 3.09
CA LYS A 34 -3.24 -10.06 3.67
C LYS A 34 -3.12 -9.15 4.88
N SER A 35 -3.77 -7.98 4.88
CA SER A 35 -3.73 -7.05 6.00
C SER A 35 -4.44 -7.58 7.25
N LYS A 36 -5.32 -8.58 7.14
CA LYS A 36 -5.90 -9.27 8.30
C LYS A 36 -4.95 -10.29 8.92
N SER A 37 -4.13 -10.96 8.10
CA SER A 37 -3.31 -12.10 8.53
C SER A 37 -1.86 -11.75 8.87
N LEU A 38 -1.28 -10.73 8.25
CA LEU A 38 0.13 -10.36 8.43
C LEU A 38 0.31 -9.28 9.49
N SER A 39 1.48 -9.19 10.13
CA SER A 39 1.86 -8.00 10.90
C SER A 39 2.02 -6.79 9.95
N GLU A 40 2.08 -5.57 10.49
CA GLU A 40 2.34 -4.37 9.66
C GLU A 40 3.72 -4.46 8.98
N GLU A 41 4.73 -4.94 9.71
CA GLU A 41 6.09 -5.13 9.19
C GLU A 41 6.12 -6.17 8.06
N ASP A 42 5.48 -7.33 8.27
CA ASP A 42 5.43 -8.39 7.26
C ASP A 42 4.61 -7.97 6.04
N LEU A 43 3.51 -7.24 6.26
CA LEU A 43 2.71 -6.68 5.17
C LEU A 43 3.52 -5.69 4.34
N SER A 44 4.33 -4.83 4.98
CA SER A 44 5.23 -3.90 4.29
C SER A 44 6.25 -4.63 3.43
N LYS A 45 6.85 -5.71 3.95
CA LYS A 45 7.82 -6.53 3.20
C LYS A 45 7.15 -7.23 2.03
N GLU A 46 5.99 -7.85 2.26
CA GLU A 46 5.22 -8.56 1.23
C GLU A 46 4.78 -7.61 0.10
N LEU A 47 4.30 -6.40 0.43
CA LEU A 47 3.96 -5.36 -0.55
C LEU A 47 5.17 -5.03 -1.43
N LYS A 48 6.31 -4.74 -0.81
CA LYS A 48 7.53 -4.42 -1.54
C LYS A 48 7.92 -5.54 -2.50
N THR A 49 8.04 -6.77 -1.98
CA THR A 49 8.41 -7.95 -2.78
C THR A 49 7.44 -8.16 -3.95
N TYR A 50 6.13 -8.08 -3.70
CA TYR A 50 5.13 -8.28 -4.75
C TYR A 50 5.31 -7.33 -5.93
N PHE A 51 5.55 -6.04 -5.67
CA PHE A 51 5.67 -5.03 -6.74
C PHE A 51 7.06 -5.02 -7.39
N GLU A 52 8.13 -5.32 -6.64
CA GLU A 52 9.47 -5.43 -7.19
C GLU A 52 9.62 -6.68 -8.08
N ASP A 53 9.10 -7.84 -7.66
CA ASP A 53 9.18 -9.09 -8.41
C ASP A 53 8.32 -9.08 -9.68
N ARG A 54 7.22 -8.33 -9.66
CA ARG A 54 6.30 -8.18 -10.80
C ARG A 54 6.64 -7.00 -11.68
N ASN A 55 7.75 -6.30 -11.44
CA ASN A 55 8.21 -5.24 -12.33
C ASN A 55 8.61 -5.87 -13.68
N PRO A 56 7.85 -5.62 -14.77
CA PRO A 56 8.10 -6.27 -16.06
C PRO A 56 9.38 -5.75 -16.74
N LEU A 57 9.96 -4.66 -16.23
CA LEU A 57 11.16 -4.04 -16.76
C LEU A 57 12.37 -4.24 -15.82
N SER A 58 12.27 -5.11 -14.83
CA SER A 58 13.31 -5.31 -13.81
C SER A 58 14.63 -5.85 -14.38
N SER A 59 14.59 -6.67 -15.42
CA SER A 59 15.77 -7.21 -16.12
C SER A 59 16.30 -6.32 -17.24
N GLU A 60 15.57 -5.26 -17.57
CA GLU A 60 15.90 -4.39 -18.69
C GLU A 60 16.83 -3.26 -18.23
N PHE A 61 17.84 -2.94 -19.03
CA PHE A 61 18.75 -1.82 -18.76
C PHE A 61 18.42 -0.65 -19.69
N THR A 62 17.35 0.07 -19.38
CA THR A 62 16.84 1.18 -20.19
C THR A 62 16.56 2.40 -19.32
N PHE A 63 16.37 3.56 -19.96
CA PHE A 63 15.92 4.76 -19.26
C PHE A 63 14.60 4.53 -18.50
N TYR A 64 13.64 3.83 -19.12
CA TYR A 64 12.33 3.58 -18.54
C TYR A 64 12.38 2.60 -17.36
N SER A 65 13.19 1.54 -17.44
CA SER A 65 13.35 0.62 -16.32
C SER A 65 14.00 1.30 -15.12
N ASN A 66 15.01 2.15 -15.34
CA ASN A 66 15.62 2.96 -14.29
C ASN A 66 14.60 3.89 -13.62
N LEU A 67 13.79 4.62 -14.40
CA LEU A 67 12.75 5.49 -13.84
C LEU A 67 11.74 4.72 -12.98
N LEU A 68 11.32 3.53 -13.43
CA LEU A 68 10.38 2.69 -12.69
C LEU A 68 10.99 2.15 -11.39
N ILE A 69 12.21 1.61 -11.47
CA ILE A 69 12.95 1.10 -10.31
C ILE A 69 13.15 2.22 -9.28
N ASP A 70 13.55 3.40 -9.72
CA ASP A 70 13.76 4.54 -8.82
C ASP A 70 12.44 5.04 -8.22
N SER A 71 11.35 5.01 -8.98
CA SER A 71 10.01 5.33 -8.45
C SER A 71 9.58 4.34 -7.36
N LEU A 72 9.83 3.04 -7.54
CA LEU A 72 9.54 2.00 -6.54
C LEU A 72 10.36 2.19 -5.25
N LYS A 73 11.63 2.61 -5.37
CA LYS A 73 12.48 2.91 -4.20
C LYS A 73 11.98 4.07 -3.35
N LEU A 74 11.20 5.00 -3.93
CA LEU A 74 10.63 6.15 -3.22
C LEU A 74 9.36 5.80 -2.43
N ILE A 75 8.76 4.64 -2.66
CA ILE A 75 7.54 4.23 -1.98
C ILE A 75 7.83 3.94 -0.51
N SER A 76 7.09 4.59 0.38
CA SER A 76 7.08 4.28 1.80
C SER A 76 6.19 3.06 2.06
N TRP A 77 6.74 1.86 1.87
CA TRP A 77 6.01 0.60 2.02
C TRP A 77 5.36 0.43 3.41
N GLY A 78 6.03 0.93 4.46
CA GLY A 78 5.49 0.93 5.81
C GLY A 78 4.25 1.81 5.95
N GLU A 79 4.24 2.99 5.33
CA GLU A 79 3.06 3.88 5.36
C GLU A 79 1.87 3.24 4.63
N VAL A 80 2.11 2.56 3.49
CA VAL A 80 1.06 1.82 2.77
C VAL A 80 0.49 0.69 3.64
N ALA A 81 1.35 -0.11 4.27
CA ALA A 81 0.95 -1.21 5.14
C ALA A 81 0.14 -0.71 6.35
N MET A 82 0.62 0.34 7.01
CA MET A 82 -0.06 0.99 8.14
C MET A 82 -1.46 1.47 7.72
N LYS A 83 -1.59 2.17 6.58
CA LYS A 83 -2.88 2.66 6.09
C LYS A 83 -3.87 1.54 5.76
N LEU A 84 -3.40 0.43 5.18
CA LEU A 84 -4.26 -0.74 4.95
C LEU A 84 -4.75 -1.36 6.26
N LYS A 85 -3.89 -1.42 7.28
CA LYS A 85 -4.24 -1.90 8.63
C LYS A 85 -5.23 -0.97 9.33
N GLU A 86 -5.02 0.34 9.26
CA GLU A 86 -5.93 1.35 9.81
C GLU A 86 -7.34 1.20 9.22
N LYS A 87 -7.45 1.09 7.90
CA LYS A 87 -8.74 0.90 7.21
C LYS A 87 -9.47 -0.37 7.62
N GLU A 88 -8.77 -1.48 7.84
CA GLU A 88 -9.41 -2.69 8.33
C GLU A 88 -9.83 -2.58 9.80
N ARG A 89 -9.08 -1.85 10.64
CA ARG A 89 -9.48 -1.56 12.01
C ARG A 89 -10.74 -0.70 12.05
N GLU A 90 -10.79 0.36 11.25
CA GLU A 90 -11.95 1.26 11.14
C GLU A 90 -13.22 0.49 10.74
N LYS A 91 -13.15 -0.34 9.70
CA LYS A 91 -14.28 -1.19 9.30
C LYS A 91 -14.72 -2.14 10.39
N ASN A 92 -13.79 -2.77 11.10
CA ASN A 92 -14.12 -3.69 12.20
C ASN A 92 -14.80 -2.98 13.37
N ILE A 93 -14.45 -1.70 13.63
CA ILE A 93 -15.13 -0.88 14.63
C ILE A 93 -16.56 -0.59 14.16
N GLU A 94 -16.74 -0.11 12.93
CA GLU A 94 -18.05 0.19 12.35
C GLU A 94 -18.99 -1.04 12.38
N TYR A 95 -18.50 -2.23 12.02
CA TYR A 95 -19.30 -3.47 12.11
C TYR A 95 -19.74 -3.80 13.54
N ARG A 96 -18.87 -3.60 14.54
CA ARG A 96 -19.22 -3.79 15.96
C ARG A 96 -20.18 -2.71 16.45
N GLU A 97 -20.04 -1.50 15.92
CA GLU A 97 -20.96 -0.35 15.96
C GLU A 97 -22.41 -0.79 15.75
N ILE A 98 -22.63 -1.29 14.54
CA ILE A 98 -23.94 -1.71 14.03
C ILE A 98 -24.53 -2.86 14.85
N GLN A 99 -23.73 -3.90 15.16
CA GLN A 99 -24.19 -5.07 15.91
C GLN A 99 -24.58 -4.78 17.37
N ARG A 100 -24.23 -3.62 17.94
CA ARG A 100 -24.63 -3.22 19.29
C ARG A 100 -25.98 -2.49 19.33
N ILE A 101 -26.48 -2.06 18.18
CA ILE A 101 -27.72 -1.28 18.04
C ILE A 101 -28.91 -2.21 17.67
N GLU A 102 -28.62 -3.43 17.21
CA GLU A 102 -29.57 -4.54 16.98
C GLU A 102 -29.74 -5.43 18.22
#